data_AF-K3XT18-F1
#
_entry.id   AF-K3XT18-F1
#
_cell.length_a   1.000
_cell.length_b   1.000
_cell.length_c   1.000
_cell.angle_alpha   90.00
_cell.angle_beta   90.00
_cell.angle_gamma   90.00
#
_symmetry.space_group_name_H-M   'P 1'
#
loop_
_entity.id
_entity.type
_entity.pdbx_description
1 polymer ?
#
loop_
_entity_poly.entity_id
_entity_poly.type
_entity_poly.pdbx_seq_one_letter_code
_entity_poly.pdbx_strand_id
1 'polypeptide(L)'
;MVTMETIGDLVELENFLLFFGFIACCFVWFNNTAYPSEFYGPTGPEASQAQAFTFLVRDQHLGANVGFAQGSTGLGKYLMCFPTGEVIFGRETMRFWDLHAPWLEPLRGPNGLDLSRLKKYIQPWQERRSAEYMTHAPLGSLNSVGGLSFLSK
;
A
#
# COMPACT_ATOMS: atom_id res chain seq x y z
N MET A 1 21.37 47.80 2.23
CA MET A 1 19.96 48.13 1.93
C MET A 1 19.50 47.08 0.94
N VAL A 2 18.77 46.06 1.39
CA VAL A 2 18.25 45.02 0.47
C VAL A 2 17.13 45.67 -0.33
N THR A 3 17.24 45.66 -1.65
CA THR A 3 16.26 46.24 -2.56
C THR A 3 14.97 45.42 -2.58
N MET A 4 13.80 46.04 -2.79
CA MET A 4 12.52 45.32 -2.84
C MET A 4 12.48 44.23 -3.94
N GLU A 5 13.23 44.41 -5.02
CA GLU A 5 13.41 43.44 -6.10
C GLU A 5 14.11 42.17 -5.61
N THR A 6 15.23 42.31 -4.89
CA THR A 6 15.93 41.18 -4.25
C THR A 6 15.12 40.47 -3.15
N ILE A 7 14.13 41.13 -2.54
CA ILE A 7 13.20 40.50 -1.58
C ILE A 7 12.14 39.68 -2.34
N GLY A 8 11.65 40.18 -3.47
CA GLY A 8 10.74 39.45 -4.36
C GLY A 8 11.37 38.16 -4.87
N ASP A 9 12.60 38.22 -5.37
CA ASP A 9 13.34 37.06 -5.88
C ASP A 9 13.58 35.98 -4.79
N LEU A 10 13.84 36.41 -3.54
CA LEU A 10 14.02 35.50 -2.41
C LEU A 10 12.71 34.79 -2.03
N VAL A 11 11.58 35.51 -2.03
CA VAL A 11 10.26 34.92 -1.75
C VAL A 11 9.86 33.92 -2.84
N GLU A 12 10.16 34.20 -4.11
CA GLU A 12 9.94 33.24 -5.19
C GLU A 12 10.79 31.98 -4.99
N LEU A 13 12.08 32.10 -4.65
CA LEU A 13 12.95 30.96 -4.38
C LEU A 13 12.45 30.10 -3.21
N GLU A 14 11.99 30.71 -2.12
CA GLU A 14 11.40 29.99 -0.99
C GLU A 14 10.14 29.22 -1.39
N ASN A 15 9.27 29.82 -2.21
CA ASN A 15 8.09 29.15 -2.75
C ASN A 15 8.47 27.96 -3.65
N PHE A 16 9.50 28.08 -4.48
CA PHE A 16 10.01 26.96 -5.28
C PHE A 16 10.54 25.83 -4.38
N LEU A 17 11.29 26.14 -3.33
CA LEU A 17 11.81 25.13 -2.39
C LEU A 17 10.69 24.41 -1.64
N LEU A 18 9.66 25.12 -1.20
CA LEU A 18 8.47 24.52 -0.57
C LEU A 18 7.73 23.60 -1.55
N PHE A 19 7.59 24.01 -2.81
CA PHE A 19 6.99 23.19 -3.86
C PHE A 19 7.78 21.92 -4.13
N PHE A 20 9.11 22.01 -4.29
CA PHE A 20 9.97 20.84 -4.46
C PHE A 20 9.95 19.92 -3.23
N GLY A 21 9.94 20.50 -2.02
CA GLY A 21 9.83 19.74 -0.77
C GLY A 21 8.52 18.96 -0.68
N PHE A 22 7.40 19.57 -1.05
CA PHE A 22 6.09 18.90 -1.07
C PHE A 22 6.05 17.76 -2.10
N ILE A 23 6.56 17.98 -3.31
CA ILE A 23 6.67 16.93 -4.33
C ILE A 23 7.54 15.78 -3.83
N ALA A 24 8.72 16.07 -3.27
CA ALA A 24 9.61 15.05 -2.74
C ALA A 24 8.94 14.21 -1.64
N CYS A 25 8.17 14.85 -0.75
CA CYS A 25 7.39 14.17 0.29
C CYS A 25 6.36 13.19 -0.31
N CYS A 26 5.61 13.60 -1.34
CA CYS A 26 4.68 12.71 -2.03
C CYS A 26 5.42 11.57 -2.76
N PHE A 27 6.55 11.86 -3.39
CA PHE A 27 7.34 10.87 -4.14
C PHE A 27 7.83 9.75 -3.24
N VAL A 28 8.45 10.07 -2.10
CA VAL A 28 8.97 9.05 -1.18
C VAL A 28 7.85 8.23 -0.55
N TRP A 29 6.66 8.81 -0.39
CA TRP A 29 5.54 8.13 0.27
C TRP A 29 4.79 7.15 -0.64
N PHE A 30 4.70 7.43 -1.94
CA PHE A 30 3.87 6.67 -2.88
C PHE A 30 4.65 5.92 -3.97
N ASN A 31 5.81 6.41 -4.40
CA ASN A 31 6.48 5.87 -5.59
C ASN A 31 7.45 4.74 -5.22
N ASN A 32 7.10 3.51 -5.56
CA ASN A 32 7.95 2.32 -5.34
C ASN A 32 8.87 1.95 -6.53
N THR A 33 8.95 2.80 -7.55
CA THR A 33 9.80 2.57 -8.73
C THR A 33 11.14 3.31 -8.60
N ALA A 34 11.07 4.62 -8.36
CA ALA A 34 12.24 5.44 -8.07
C ALA A 34 12.76 5.22 -6.64
N TYR A 35 11.89 4.83 -5.70
CA TYR A 35 12.24 4.40 -4.35
C TYR A 35 11.86 2.93 -4.18
N PRO A 36 12.71 1.97 -4.57
CA PRO A 36 12.36 0.57 -4.50
C PRO A 36 12.14 0.11 -3.06
N SER A 37 11.06 -0.63 -2.84
CA SER A 37 10.68 -1.12 -1.51
C SER A 37 11.71 -2.09 -0.92
N GLU A 38 12.53 -2.73 -1.75
CA GLU A 38 13.66 -3.55 -1.31
C GLU A 38 14.73 -2.75 -0.52
N PHE A 39 14.87 -1.46 -0.77
CA PHE A 39 15.85 -0.61 -0.07
C PHE A 39 15.22 0.27 1.01
N TYR A 40 14.01 0.79 0.74
CA TYR A 40 13.36 1.78 1.60
C TYR A 40 12.23 1.19 2.47
N GLY A 41 11.93 -0.10 2.31
CA GLY A 41 10.77 -0.73 2.92
C GLY A 41 9.48 -0.44 2.15
N PRO A 42 8.36 -1.07 2.54
CA PRO A 42 7.09 -0.94 1.84
C PRO A 42 6.48 0.45 2.06
N THR A 43 5.80 0.96 1.02
CA THR A 43 4.92 2.11 1.18
C THR A 43 3.72 1.77 2.08
N GLY A 44 3.05 2.78 2.65
CA GLY A 44 1.83 2.56 3.44
C GLY A 44 0.75 1.75 2.69
N PRO A 45 0.41 2.10 1.43
CA PRO A 45 -0.48 1.31 0.59
C PRO A 45 0.02 -0.13 0.38
N GLU A 46 1.32 -0.32 0.16
CA GLU A 46 1.93 -1.63 -0.06
C GLU A 46 1.83 -2.55 1.16
N ALA A 47 2.14 -2.04 2.35
CA ALA A 47 1.99 -2.79 3.59
C ALA A 47 0.53 -3.19 3.86
N SER A 48 -0.43 -2.29 3.56
CA SER A 48 -1.85 -2.57 3.74
C SER A 48 -2.38 -3.66 2.80
N GLN A 49 -1.98 -3.62 1.52
CA GLN A 49 -2.33 -4.68 0.57
C GLN A 49 -1.62 -6.00 0.89
N ALA A 50 -0.36 -5.93 1.34
CA ALA A 50 0.40 -7.10 1.78
C ALA A 50 -0.26 -7.80 2.98
N GLN A 51 -0.83 -7.05 3.91
CA GLN A 51 -1.63 -7.59 5.02
C GLN A 51 -2.87 -8.35 4.51
N ALA A 52 -3.65 -7.74 3.62
CA ALA A 52 -4.85 -8.36 3.06
C ALA A 52 -4.52 -9.65 2.29
N PHE A 53 -3.45 -9.60 1.48
CA PHE A 53 -2.96 -10.77 0.74
C PHE A 53 -2.52 -11.88 1.70
N THR A 54 -1.71 -11.58 2.71
CA THR A 54 -1.20 -12.58 3.66
C THR A 54 -2.34 -13.35 4.36
N PHE A 55 -3.40 -12.65 4.79
CA PHE A 55 -4.57 -13.30 5.37
C PHE A 55 -5.42 -14.07 4.36
N LEU A 56 -5.52 -13.58 3.12
CA LEU A 56 -6.19 -14.30 2.03
C LEU A 56 -5.51 -15.64 1.78
N VAL A 57 -4.19 -15.65 1.60
CA VAL A 57 -3.42 -16.87 1.36
C VAL A 57 -3.55 -17.85 2.53
N ARG A 58 -3.38 -17.34 3.76
CA ARG A 58 -3.53 -18.16 4.97
C ARG A 58 -4.89 -18.84 5.04
N ASP A 59 -5.96 -18.07 4.86
CA ASP A 59 -7.31 -18.61 5.01
C ASP A 59 -7.68 -19.52 3.83
N GLN A 60 -7.13 -19.29 2.63
CA GLN A 60 -7.26 -20.21 1.50
C GLN A 60 -6.56 -21.55 1.77
N HIS A 61 -5.38 -21.56 2.38
CA HIS A 61 -4.70 -22.79 2.82
C HIS A 61 -5.48 -23.54 3.90
N LEU A 62 -6.28 -22.84 4.72
CA LEU A 62 -7.21 -23.43 5.67
C LEU A 62 -8.52 -23.93 5.03
N GLY A 63 -8.67 -23.82 3.69
CA GLY A 63 -9.84 -24.29 2.95
C GLY A 63 -10.96 -23.26 2.80
N ALA A 64 -10.75 -22.00 3.18
CA ALA A 64 -11.75 -20.96 3.00
C ALA A 64 -11.92 -20.57 1.52
N ASN A 65 -13.16 -20.41 1.08
CA ASN A 65 -13.44 -19.94 -0.29
C ASN A 65 -13.38 -18.41 -0.35
N VAL A 66 -12.20 -17.87 -0.67
CA VAL A 66 -11.92 -16.42 -0.66
C VAL A 66 -12.81 -15.60 -1.60
N GLY A 67 -13.36 -16.20 -2.65
CA GLY A 67 -14.23 -15.53 -3.62
C GLY A 67 -15.70 -15.37 -3.18
N PHE A 68 -16.14 -16.14 -2.18
CA PHE A 68 -17.53 -16.14 -1.71
C PHE A 68 -17.65 -15.83 -0.21
N ALA A 69 -16.52 -15.62 0.48
CA ALA A 69 -16.53 -15.30 1.90
C ALA A 69 -17.13 -13.91 2.13
N GLN A 70 -18.32 -13.87 2.75
CA GLN A 70 -18.97 -12.63 3.14
C GLN A 70 -18.39 -12.11 4.46
N GLY A 71 -18.06 -10.82 4.50
CA GLY A 71 -17.65 -10.08 5.69
C GLY A 71 -18.85 -9.64 6.54
N SER A 72 -18.58 -9.14 7.75
CA SER A 72 -19.62 -8.71 8.70
C SER A 72 -20.52 -7.60 8.16
N THR A 73 -20.03 -6.79 7.22
CA THR A 73 -20.77 -5.68 6.60
C THR A 73 -21.59 -6.10 5.37
N GLY A 74 -21.60 -7.38 5.00
CA GLY A 74 -22.25 -7.87 3.78
C GLY A 74 -21.40 -7.78 2.51
N LEU A 75 -20.29 -7.04 2.53
CA LEU A 75 -19.28 -7.03 1.46
C LEU A 75 -18.37 -8.26 1.54
N GLY A 76 -17.64 -8.57 0.47
CA GLY A 76 -16.67 -9.66 0.46
C GLY A 76 -15.53 -9.43 1.46
N LYS A 77 -15.18 -10.48 2.21
CA LYS A 77 -14.18 -10.43 3.30
C LYS A 77 -12.76 -10.19 2.76
N TYR A 78 -12.43 -10.78 1.61
CA TYR A 78 -11.10 -10.71 1.00
C TYR A 78 -11.11 -9.96 -0.34
N LEU A 79 -12.11 -10.22 -1.17
CA LEU A 79 -12.25 -9.63 -2.50
C LEU A 79 -13.59 -8.93 -2.62
N MET A 80 -13.62 -7.84 -3.37
CA MET A 80 -14.83 -7.12 -3.74
C MET A 80 -14.65 -6.42 -5.08
N CYS A 81 -15.75 -5.96 -5.68
CA CYS A 81 -15.71 -5.19 -6.92
C CYS A 81 -15.64 -3.70 -6.62
N PHE A 82 -14.69 -3.00 -7.24
CA PHE A 82 -14.65 -1.55 -7.27
C PHE A 82 -15.79 -1.01 -8.17
N PRO A 83 -16.27 0.24 -8.02
CA PRO A 83 -17.36 0.78 -8.83
C PRO A 83 -17.17 0.72 -10.36
N THR A 84 -15.92 0.63 -10.84
CA THR A 84 -15.60 0.46 -12.28
C THR A 84 -15.61 -1.00 -12.75
N GLY A 85 -15.83 -1.96 -11.85
CA GLY A 85 -15.91 -3.39 -12.15
C GLY A 85 -14.63 -4.20 -11.89
N GLU A 86 -13.54 -3.56 -11.45
CA GLU A 86 -12.29 -4.25 -11.11
C GLU A 86 -12.39 -5.04 -9.79
N VAL A 87 -11.81 -6.22 -9.76
CA VAL A 87 -11.70 -7.04 -8.55
C VAL A 87 -10.51 -6.54 -7.71
N ILE A 88 -10.80 -6.08 -6.51
CA ILE A 88 -9.83 -5.48 -5.59
C ILE A 88 -9.88 -6.19 -4.23
N PHE A 89 -8.87 -5.95 -3.39
CA PHE A 89 -8.91 -6.40 -2.00
C PHE A 89 -10.01 -5.66 -1.21
N GLY A 90 -10.68 -6.40 -0.33
CA GLY A 90 -11.75 -5.88 0.52
C GLY A 90 -11.25 -5.21 1.81
N ARG A 91 -12.19 -4.86 2.70
CA ARG A 91 -11.93 -4.16 3.98
C ARG A 91 -11.31 -2.77 3.77
N GLU A 92 -10.61 -2.27 4.78
CA GLU A 92 -10.02 -0.93 4.79
C GLU A 92 -9.01 -0.69 3.65
N THR A 93 -8.33 -1.74 3.17
CA THR A 93 -7.39 -1.63 2.04
C THR A 93 -8.08 -1.35 0.70
N MET A 94 -9.42 -1.26 0.67
CA MET A 94 -10.17 -0.80 -0.50
C MET A 94 -9.71 0.56 -1.01
N ARG A 95 -9.22 1.44 -0.12
CA ARG A 95 -8.72 2.78 -0.49
C ARG A 95 -7.38 2.75 -1.23
N PHE A 96 -6.67 1.63 -1.18
CA PHE A 96 -5.33 1.45 -1.75
C PHE A 96 -5.35 0.53 -2.97
N TRP A 97 -6.50 0.39 -3.63
CA TRP A 97 -6.70 -0.48 -4.78
C TRP A 97 -5.78 -0.18 -5.97
N ASP A 98 -5.38 1.09 -6.12
CA ASP A 98 -4.49 1.63 -7.16
C ASP A 98 -3.00 1.27 -6.96
N LEU A 99 -2.63 0.58 -5.86
CA LEU A 99 -1.25 0.14 -5.66
C LEU A 99 -0.82 -0.78 -6.80
N HIS A 100 0.30 -0.50 -7.45
CA HIS A 100 1.00 -1.44 -8.33
C HIS A 100 2.30 -1.90 -7.68
N ALA A 101 2.51 -3.23 -7.63
CA ALA A 101 3.70 -3.79 -6.99
C ALA A 101 4.15 -5.07 -7.69
N PRO A 102 5.47 -5.28 -7.90
CA PRO A 102 5.98 -6.40 -8.70
C PRO A 102 5.62 -7.77 -8.14
N TRP A 103 5.36 -7.88 -6.84
CA TRP A 103 4.92 -9.11 -6.20
C TRP A 103 3.42 -9.39 -6.35
N LEU A 104 2.61 -8.38 -6.70
CA LEU A 104 1.15 -8.48 -6.85
C LEU A 104 0.71 -8.52 -8.32
N GLU A 105 1.42 -7.82 -9.22
CA GLU A 105 1.10 -7.75 -10.66
C GLU A 105 0.88 -9.11 -11.34
N PRO A 106 1.64 -10.19 -11.05
CA PRO A 106 1.41 -11.49 -11.67
C PRO A 106 0.00 -12.07 -11.42
N LEU A 107 -0.64 -11.64 -10.33
CA LEU A 107 -1.98 -12.09 -9.91
C LEU A 107 -3.10 -11.21 -10.47
N ARG A 108 -2.76 -10.10 -11.13
CA ARG A 108 -3.70 -9.24 -11.85
C ARG A 108 -3.94 -9.74 -13.28
N GLY A 109 -5.19 -9.63 -13.72
CA GLY A 109 -5.65 -9.83 -15.08
C GLY A 109 -6.35 -8.56 -15.61
N PRO A 110 -7.08 -8.67 -16.74
CA PRO A 110 -7.72 -7.53 -17.38
C PRO A 110 -8.74 -6.78 -16.50
N ASN A 111 -9.36 -7.47 -15.55
CA ASN A 111 -10.40 -6.92 -14.66
C ASN A 111 -9.93 -6.85 -13.19
N GLY A 112 -8.65 -6.59 -12.95
CA GLY A 112 -8.07 -6.57 -11.60
C GLY A 112 -7.61 -7.95 -11.14
N LEU A 113 -7.78 -8.29 -9.86
CA LEU A 113 -7.30 -9.55 -9.28
C LEU A 113 -8.03 -10.78 -9.86
N ASP A 114 -7.27 -11.71 -10.42
CA ASP A 114 -7.82 -12.91 -11.04
C ASP A 114 -7.98 -14.05 -10.02
N LEU A 115 -9.23 -14.43 -9.74
CA LEU A 115 -9.60 -15.54 -8.85
C LEU A 115 -8.93 -16.87 -9.22
N SER A 116 -8.73 -17.14 -10.50
CA SER A 116 -8.09 -18.38 -10.94
C SER A 116 -6.60 -18.39 -10.57
N ARG A 117 -5.95 -17.23 -10.66
CA ARG A 117 -4.54 -17.05 -10.30
C ARG A 117 -4.31 -17.03 -8.80
N LEU A 118 -5.19 -16.36 -8.06
CA LEU A 118 -5.18 -16.40 -6.60
C LEU A 118 -5.35 -17.83 -6.07
N LYS A 119 -6.07 -18.71 -6.77
CA LYS A 119 -6.24 -20.10 -6.32
C LYS A 119 -5.06 -21.02 -6.63
N LYS A 120 -4.34 -20.79 -7.72
CA LYS A 120 -3.41 -21.79 -8.28
C LYS A 120 -1.97 -21.30 -8.48
N TYR A 121 -1.74 -20.01 -8.59
CA TYR A 121 -0.48 -19.45 -9.08
C TYR A 121 0.27 -18.60 -8.05
N ILE A 122 -0.18 -18.55 -6.79
CA ILE A 122 0.58 -17.92 -5.71
C ILE A 122 1.90 -18.67 -5.51
N GLN A 123 3.00 -17.92 -5.48
CA GLN A 123 4.34 -18.45 -5.26
C GLN A 123 4.80 -18.22 -3.82
N PRO A 124 5.61 -19.13 -3.24
CA PRO A 124 6.13 -18.97 -1.88
C PRO A 124 6.97 -17.71 -1.65
N TRP A 125 7.58 -17.15 -2.70
CA TRP A 125 8.30 -15.87 -2.58
C TRP A 125 7.35 -14.67 -2.45
N GLN A 126 6.17 -14.72 -3.07
CA GLN A 126 5.14 -13.68 -2.92
C GLN A 126 4.59 -13.68 -1.49
N GLU A 127 4.36 -14.87 -0.92
CA GLU A 127 3.93 -15.02 0.47
C GLU A 127 4.96 -14.48 1.47
N ARG A 128 6.25 -14.79 1.25
CA ARG A 128 7.33 -14.28 2.10
C ARG A 128 7.42 -12.76 2.01
N ARG A 129 7.37 -12.20 0.80
CA ARG A 129 7.45 -10.76 0.58
C ARG A 129 6.25 -10.02 1.16
N SER A 130 5.04 -10.57 1.02
CA SER A 130 3.85 -9.95 1.62
C SER A 130 3.88 -10.03 3.15
N ALA A 131 4.37 -11.13 3.72
CA ALA A 131 4.54 -11.25 5.16
C ALA A 131 5.56 -10.22 5.68
N GLU A 132 6.71 -10.09 5.00
CA GLU A 132 7.73 -9.08 5.31
C GLU A 132 7.15 -7.67 5.26
N TYR A 133 6.50 -7.30 4.16
CA TYR A 133 5.94 -5.96 3.98
C TYR A 133 4.79 -5.64 4.94
N MET A 134 3.99 -6.64 5.32
CA MET A 134 3.00 -6.49 6.38
C MET A 134 3.66 -6.18 7.73
N THR A 135 4.74 -6.88 8.09
CA THR A 135 5.43 -6.71 9.38
C THR A 135 6.29 -5.45 9.46
N HIS A 136 6.70 -4.91 8.32
CA HIS A 136 7.50 -3.69 8.20
C HIS A 136 6.68 -2.48 7.72
N ALA A 137 5.39 -2.43 8.07
CA ALA A 137 4.56 -1.27 7.80
C ALA A 137 5.21 0.01 8.36
N PRO A 138 5.17 1.15 7.63
CA PRO A 138 5.86 2.40 8.00
C PRO A 138 5.11 3.14 9.13
N LEU A 139 5.05 2.51 10.30
CA LEU A 139 4.39 2.98 11.51
C LEU A 139 5.34 2.80 12.70
N GLY A 140 5.51 3.84 13.49
CA GLY A 140 6.34 3.80 14.69
C GLY A 140 6.24 5.07 15.52
N SER A 141 6.77 5.02 16.74
CA SER A 141 6.84 6.14 17.66
C SER A 141 8.10 6.99 17.46
N LEU A 142 8.10 8.19 18.05
CA LEU A 142 9.26 9.10 18.03
C LEU A 142 10.53 8.48 18.64
N ASN A 143 10.41 7.58 19.60
CA ASN A 143 11.53 6.85 20.21
C ASN A 143 11.89 5.54 19.48
N SER A 144 11.52 5.43 18.18
CA SER A 144 11.87 4.29 17.32
C SER A 144 11.32 2.94 17.77
N VAL A 145 10.14 2.93 18.42
CA VAL A 145 9.40 1.70 18.67
C VAL A 145 8.46 1.47 17.48
N GLY A 146 8.69 0.39 16.74
CA GLY A 146 7.89 0.03 15.57
C GLY A 146 6.49 -0.47 15.94
N GLY A 147 5.52 -0.21 15.06
CA GLY A 147 4.16 -0.69 15.18
C GLY A 147 3.15 0.38 15.59
N LEU A 148 1.96 -0.07 15.96
CA LEU A 148 0.84 0.81 16.29
C LEU A 148 0.99 1.43 17.69
N SER A 149 0.47 2.63 17.83
CA SER A 149 0.27 3.24 19.14
C SER A 149 -0.87 2.54 19.88
N PHE A 150 -0.60 2.02 21.07
CA PHE A 150 -1.62 1.55 22.00
C PHE A 150 -1.72 2.53 23.16
N LEU A 151 -2.92 3.01 23.46
CA LEU A 151 -3.19 3.68 24.73
C LEU A 151 -3.17 2.59 25.82
N SER A 152 -2.15 2.60 26.68
CA SER A 152 -2.26 1.92 27.97
C SER A 152 -3.39 2.61 28.73
N LYS A 153 -4.47 1.87 29.00
CA LYS A 153 -5.41 2.26 30.05
C LYS A 153 -4.76 2.12 31.41
#